data_AF-A0A6L6X948-F1
#
_entry.id   AF-A0A6L6X948-F1
#
_cell.length_a   1.000
_cell.length_b   1.000
_cell.length_c   1.000
_cell.angle_alpha   90.00
_cell.angle_beta   90.00
_cell.angle_gamma   90.00
#
_symmetry.space_group_name_H-M   'P 1'
#
loop_
_entity.id
_entity.type
_entity.pdbx_description
1 polymer ?
#
loop_
_entity_poly.entity_id
_entity_poly.type
_entity_poly.pdbx_seq_one_letter_code
_entity_poly.pdbx_strand_id
1 'polypeptide(L)'
;MARDGPGSDRSPRRQRLPVRRILEIGTGTGYSTALLAQRVGAATVTSIEIDQGLAHHAAAVLHAAGITPQLVVGDVEAGYPPGAPYDRIVATASFRALPQALIDQLWPEGVLLAPLDSPFQCDGLVRLVADGGGRASGRFVGAVDFMPVRGQRVHRSYAEVGWPVWADYHITVDQGWQRVRTDGSGT
;
A
#
# COMPACT_ATOMS: atom_id res chain seq x y z
N MET A 1 -41.04 6.24 34.54
CA MET A 1 -39.57 6.15 34.62
C MET A 1 -39.02 6.21 33.20
N ALA A 2 -37.92 6.95 33.04
CA ALA A 2 -37.50 7.64 31.82
C ALA A 2 -37.06 6.71 30.67
N ARG A 3 -37.20 7.23 29.45
CA ARG A 3 -36.69 6.65 28.19
C ARG A 3 -35.25 7.11 28.00
N ASP A 4 -34.30 6.17 27.94
CA ASP A 4 -32.94 6.46 27.48
C ASP A 4 -32.91 6.51 25.95
N GLY A 5 -32.69 7.71 25.40
CA GLY A 5 -32.43 7.92 23.97
C GLY A 5 -30.97 7.60 23.61
N PRO A 6 -30.67 7.26 22.35
CA PRO A 6 -29.32 6.95 21.93
C PRO A 6 -28.45 8.21 21.96
N GLY A 7 -27.36 8.15 22.73
CA GLY A 7 -26.35 9.20 22.81
C GLY A 7 -25.75 9.47 21.44
N SER A 8 -26.01 10.66 20.90
CA SER A 8 -25.30 11.16 19.73
C SER A 8 -23.87 11.50 20.15
N ASP A 9 -22.90 10.67 19.78
CA ASP A 9 -21.49 11.04 19.75
C ASP A 9 -21.34 12.24 18.80
N ARG A 10 -21.28 13.44 19.38
CA ARG A 10 -21.00 14.69 18.69
C ARG A 10 -19.56 15.10 18.98
N SER A 11 -18.61 14.21 18.71
CA SER A 11 -17.24 14.62 18.47
C SER A 11 -17.23 15.69 17.37
N PRO A 12 -16.62 16.88 17.58
CA PRO A 12 -16.65 17.95 16.60
C PRO A 12 -16.06 17.45 15.29
N ARG A 13 -16.79 17.67 14.18
CA ARG A 13 -16.27 17.38 12.83
C ARG A 13 -15.03 18.24 12.62
N ARG A 14 -13.85 17.64 12.82
CA ARG A 14 -12.56 18.30 12.53
C ARG A 14 -12.63 18.85 11.11
N GLN A 15 -12.47 20.16 10.98
CA GLN A 15 -12.48 20.84 9.70
C GLN A 15 -11.32 20.27 8.88
N ARG A 16 -11.64 19.54 7.81
CA ARG A 16 -10.62 18.97 6.93
C ARG A 16 -9.91 20.12 6.22
N LEU A 17 -8.69 20.42 6.64
CA LEU A 17 -7.81 21.30 5.89
C LEU A 17 -7.60 20.74 4.47
N PRO A 18 -7.49 21.61 3.45
CA PRO A 18 -7.20 21.16 2.09
C PRO A 18 -5.86 20.43 2.06
N VAL A 19 -5.82 19.28 1.36
CA VAL A 19 -4.59 18.50 1.16
C VAL A 19 -3.67 19.29 0.24
N ARG A 20 -2.45 19.56 0.70
CA ARG A 20 -1.45 20.39 0.01
C ARG A 20 -0.28 19.59 -0.52
N ARG A 21 0.06 18.46 0.10
CA ARG A 21 1.14 17.56 -0.35
C ARG A 21 0.78 16.10 -0.11
N ILE A 22 0.94 15.29 -1.16
CA ILE A 22 0.77 13.84 -1.14
C ILE A 22 2.09 13.19 -1.58
N LEU A 23 2.52 12.18 -0.85
CA LEU A 23 3.51 11.21 -1.31
C LEU A 23 2.79 9.92 -1.71
N GLU A 24 2.99 9.48 -2.94
CA GLU A 24 2.64 8.15 -3.40
C GLU A 24 3.90 7.27 -3.38
N ILE A 25 3.81 6.10 -2.76
CA ILE A 25 4.84 5.07 -2.78
C ILE A 25 4.47 4.02 -3.82
N GLY A 26 5.30 3.88 -4.86
CA GLY A 26 5.10 2.93 -5.96
C GLY A 26 4.40 3.58 -7.16
N THR A 27 5.15 4.35 -7.95
CA THR A 27 4.62 4.95 -9.18
C THR A 27 4.15 3.88 -10.17
N GLY A 28 4.90 2.78 -10.32
CA GLY A 28 4.55 1.66 -11.20
C GLY A 28 4.27 2.12 -12.65
N THR A 29 3.03 1.98 -13.09
CA THR A 29 2.60 2.39 -14.44
C THR A 29 2.27 3.89 -14.57
N GLY A 30 2.19 4.62 -13.45
CA GLY A 30 1.73 6.00 -13.39
C GLY A 30 0.20 6.17 -13.35
N TYR A 31 -0.59 5.08 -13.39
CA TYR A 31 -2.05 5.16 -13.39
C TYR A 31 -2.61 5.79 -12.10
N SER A 32 -2.21 5.28 -10.94
CA SER A 32 -2.62 5.81 -9.63
C SER A 32 -2.14 7.25 -9.45
N THR A 33 -0.92 7.56 -9.89
CA THR A 33 -0.36 8.92 -9.92
C THR A 33 -1.24 9.87 -10.74
N ALA A 34 -1.67 9.46 -11.93
CA ALA A 34 -2.54 10.24 -12.80
C ALA A 34 -3.89 10.54 -12.13
N LEU A 35 -4.52 9.53 -11.50
CA LEU A 35 -5.78 9.69 -10.79
C LEU A 35 -5.65 10.64 -9.58
N LEU A 36 -4.55 10.51 -8.82
CA LEU A 36 -4.25 11.43 -7.72
C LEU A 36 -4.05 12.85 -8.24
N ALA A 37 -3.24 13.04 -9.28
CA ALA A 37 -2.96 14.33 -9.88
C ALA A 37 -4.22 15.01 -10.42
N GLN A 38 -5.13 14.25 -11.05
CA GLN A 38 -6.43 14.77 -11.49
C GLN A 38 -7.32 15.18 -10.30
N ARG A 39 -7.25 14.44 -9.19
CA ARG A 39 -8.12 14.68 -8.03
C ARG A 39 -7.69 15.86 -7.17
N VAL A 40 -6.39 16.10 -7.04
CA VAL A 40 -5.83 17.11 -6.10
C VAL A 40 -4.87 18.11 -6.75
N GLY A 41 -4.67 18.04 -8.07
CA GLY A 41 -3.69 18.82 -8.82
C GLY A 41 -2.32 18.15 -8.85
N ALA A 42 -1.68 18.13 -10.02
CA ALA A 42 -0.38 17.48 -10.23
C ALA A 42 0.73 18.05 -9.33
N ALA A 43 0.74 19.37 -9.09
CA ALA A 43 1.71 20.04 -8.24
C ALA A 43 1.64 19.61 -6.75
N THR A 44 0.54 18.98 -6.33
CA THR A 44 0.32 18.46 -4.97
C THR A 44 0.92 17.06 -4.80
N VAL A 45 1.27 16.37 -5.90
CA VAL A 45 1.65 14.95 -5.89
C VAL A 45 3.15 14.80 -6.10
N THR A 46 3.79 14.10 -5.16
CA THR A 46 5.09 13.45 -5.36
C THR A 46 4.87 11.95 -5.44
N SER A 47 5.43 11.28 -6.44
CA SER A 47 5.40 9.82 -6.57
C SER A 47 6.81 9.26 -6.66
N ILE A 48 7.11 8.26 -5.84
CA ILE A 48 8.43 7.62 -5.78
C ILE A 48 8.36 6.17 -6.26
N GLU A 49 9.33 5.79 -7.07
CA GLU A 49 9.51 4.44 -7.58
C GLU A 49 10.96 4.00 -7.43
N ILE A 50 11.19 2.76 -7.02
CA ILE A 50 12.54 2.22 -6.83
C ILE A 50 13.12 1.68 -8.15
N ASP A 51 12.26 1.25 -9.06
CA ASP A 51 12.67 0.75 -10.37
C ASP A 51 12.80 1.89 -11.39
N GLN A 52 14.04 2.17 -11.80
CA GLN A 52 14.33 3.25 -12.75
C GLN A 52 13.63 3.06 -14.11
N GLY A 53 13.47 1.81 -14.58
CA GLY A 53 12.81 1.52 -15.85
C GLY A 53 11.32 1.84 -15.78
N LEU A 54 10.65 1.42 -14.70
CA LEU A 54 9.24 1.75 -14.45
C LEU A 54 9.04 3.25 -14.27
N ALA A 55 9.92 3.92 -13.53
CA ALA A 55 9.82 5.37 -13.33
C ALA A 55 9.92 6.15 -14.65
N HIS A 56 10.85 5.79 -15.53
CA HIS A 56 10.96 6.41 -16.85
C HIS A 56 9.73 6.12 -17.73
N HIS A 57 9.21 4.89 -17.69
CA HIS A 57 7.99 4.53 -18.42
C HIS A 57 6.79 5.34 -17.93
N ALA A 58 6.57 5.42 -16.62
CA ALA A 58 5.50 6.20 -16.01
C ALA A 58 5.62 7.69 -16.35
N ALA A 59 6.84 8.25 -16.32
CA ALA A 59 7.09 9.63 -16.70
C ALA A 59 6.67 9.91 -18.15
N ALA A 60 7.00 9.02 -19.08
CA ALA A 60 6.60 9.16 -20.49
C ALA A 60 5.06 9.10 -20.66
N VAL A 61 4.39 8.16 -19.98
CA VAL A 61 2.93 8.01 -20.02
C VAL A 61 2.23 9.24 -19.43
N LEU A 62 2.67 9.70 -18.26
CA LEU A 62 2.10 10.89 -17.60
C LEU A 62 2.31 12.15 -18.42
N HIS A 63 3.50 12.34 -18.98
CA HIS A 63 3.80 13.47 -19.86
C HIS A 63 2.92 13.46 -21.12
N ALA A 64 2.75 12.30 -21.77
CA ALA A 64 1.86 12.17 -22.93
C ALA A 64 0.39 12.50 -22.59
N ALA A 65 -0.02 12.29 -21.33
CA ALA A 65 -1.33 12.67 -20.82
C ALA A 65 -1.42 14.14 -20.35
N GLY A 66 -0.35 14.93 -20.45
CA GLY A 66 -0.29 16.32 -19.98
C GLY A 66 -0.26 16.47 -18.45
N ILE A 67 0.14 15.42 -17.73
CA ILE A 67 0.15 15.37 -16.26
C ILE A 67 1.60 15.43 -15.77
N THR A 68 1.94 16.47 -15.01
CA THR A 68 3.33 16.74 -14.59
C THR A 68 3.47 16.80 -13.05
N PRO A 69 3.39 15.65 -12.35
CA PRO A 69 3.65 15.58 -10.91
C PRO A 69 5.17 15.54 -10.66
N GLN A 70 5.58 15.65 -9.39
CA GLN A 70 6.96 15.38 -9.02
C GLN A 70 7.20 13.86 -9.04
N LEU A 71 8.08 13.38 -9.92
CA LEU A 71 8.48 11.97 -9.98
C LEU A 71 9.88 11.81 -9.40
N VAL A 72 10.07 10.75 -8.60
CA VAL A 72 11.32 10.46 -7.91
C VAL A 72 11.71 9.01 -8.15
N VAL A 73 12.97 8.79 -8.52
CA VAL A 73 13.57 7.45 -8.48
C VAL A 73 14.32 7.32 -7.16
N GLY A 74 13.96 6.37 -6.32
CA GLY A 74 14.60 6.24 -5.02
C GLY A 74 14.07 5.13 -4.14
N ASP A 75 14.73 4.95 -3.00
CA ASP A 75 14.30 4.02 -1.96
C ASP A 75 13.01 4.52 -1.31
N VAL A 76 11.95 3.74 -1.50
CA VAL A 76 10.62 4.03 -0.96
C VAL A 76 10.58 3.97 0.56
N GLU A 77 11.48 3.23 1.21
CA GLU A 77 11.51 3.11 2.68
C GLU A 77 12.05 4.38 3.34
N ALA A 78 12.86 5.16 2.62
CA ALA A 78 13.34 6.46 3.06
C ALA A 78 12.33 7.60 2.83
N GLY A 79 11.21 7.33 2.14
CA GLY A 79 10.28 8.36 1.70
C GLY A 79 10.94 9.39 0.76
N TYR A 80 10.52 10.64 0.83
CA TYR A 80 11.14 11.74 0.09
C TYR A 80 11.20 13.03 0.93
N PRO A 81 12.25 13.18 1.78
CA PRO A 81 12.41 14.33 2.66
C PRO A 81 12.31 15.71 1.99
N PRO A 82 12.81 15.95 0.76
CA PRO A 82 12.70 17.27 0.13
C PRO A 82 11.27 17.74 -0.13
N GLY A 83 10.31 16.81 -0.25
CA GLY A 83 8.88 17.14 -0.41
C GLY A 83 8.09 17.18 0.89
N ALA A 84 8.69 16.71 2.00
CA ALA A 84 8.07 16.68 3.31
C ALA A 84 7.84 18.10 3.88
N PRO A 85 6.96 18.27 4.89
CA PRO A 85 6.01 17.27 5.40
C PRO A 85 4.80 17.04 4.48
N TYR A 86 4.23 15.84 4.55
CA TYR A 86 3.09 15.39 3.76
C TYR A 86 1.79 15.38 4.55
N ASP A 87 0.70 15.83 3.94
CA ASP A 87 -0.63 15.62 4.51
C ASP A 87 -1.04 14.15 4.39
N ARG A 88 -0.66 13.50 3.28
CA ARG A 88 -1.02 12.12 2.98
C ARG A 88 0.18 11.38 2.42
N ILE A 89 0.37 10.17 2.91
CA ILE A 89 1.23 9.18 2.27
C ILE A 89 0.34 7.99 1.89
N VAL A 90 0.38 7.56 0.63
CA VAL A 90 -0.38 6.42 0.13
C VAL A 90 0.58 5.44 -0.51
N ALA A 91 0.54 4.18 -0.11
CA ALA A 91 1.36 3.14 -0.68
C ALA A 91 0.55 2.17 -1.55
N THR A 92 1.09 1.88 -2.72
CA THR A 92 0.61 0.86 -3.68
C THR A 92 1.54 -0.35 -3.69
N ALA A 93 2.25 -0.57 -2.59
CA ALA A 93 3.09 -1.74 -2.30
C ALA A 93 3.01 -2.05 -0.79
N SER A 94 3.16 -3.31 -0.41
CA SER A 94 3.01 -3.76 0.97
C SER A 94 4.31 -3.71 1.77
N PHE A 95 4.18 -3.46 3.08
CA PHE A 95 5.27 -3.44 4.04
C PHE A 95 5.07 -4.52 5.09
N ARG A 96 6.13 -5.26 5.43
CA ARG A 96 6.17 -6.10 6.63
C ARG A 96 6.25 -5.25 7.90
N ALA A 97 7.01 -4.17 7.83
CA ALA A 97 7.09 -3.16 8.86
C ALA A 97 7.09 -1.78 8.22
N LEU A 98 6.24 -0.89 8.70
CA LEU A 98 6.18 0.48 8.19
C LEU A 98 7.46 1.24 8.59
N PRO A 99 8.19 1.83 7.63
CA PRO A 99 9.39 2.59 7.93
C PRO A 99 9.08 3.84 8.76
N GLN A 100 9.88 4.08 9.80
CA GLN A 100 9.75 5.27 10.66
C GLN A 100 9.88 6.57 9.86
N ALA A 101 10.73 6.58 8.82
CA ALA A 101 10.91 7.74 7.94
C ALA A 101 9.60 8.20 7.28
N LEU A 102 8.67 7.29 6.97
CA LEU A 102 7.36 7.68 6.44
C LEU A 102 6.50 8.37 7.49
N ILE A 103 6.60 7.95 8.75
CA ILE A 103 5.86 8.58 9.86
C ILE A 103 6.43 9.97 10.16
N ASP A 104 7.75 10.10 10.19
CA ASP A 104 8.44 11.36 10.47
C ASP A 104 8.21 12.42 9.39
N GLN A 105 7.89 12.00 8.17
CA GLN A 105 7.58 12.90 7.05
C GLN A 105 6.11 13.31 6.97
N LEU A 106 5.24 12.82 7.87
CA LEU A 106 3.84 13.27 7.93
C LEU A 106 3.73 14.58 8.71
N TRP A 107 2.85 15.47 8.25
CA TRP A 107 2.33 16.54 9.08
C TRP A 107 1.65 15.96 10.33
N PRO A 108 1.63 16.66 11.47
CA PRO A 108 0.64 16.40 12.52
C PRO A 108 -0.77 16.26 11.91
N GLU A 109 -1.51 15.22 12.28
CA GLU A 109 -2.81 14.83 11.68
C GLU A 109 -2.74 14.37 10.21
N GLY A 110 -1.53 14.20 9.68
CA GLY A 110 -1.25 13.57 8.41
C GLY A 110 -1.65 12.09 8.43
N VAL A 111 -2.01 11.54 7.27
CA VAL A 111 -2.54 10.18 7.17
C VAL A 111 -1.62 9.32 6.32
N LEU A 112 -1.23 8.16 6.85
CA LEU A 112 -0.64 7.07 6.09
C LEU A 112 -1.74 6.07 5.72
N LEU A 113 -1.82 5.70 4.45
CA LEU A 113 -2.60 4.58 3.97
C LEU A 113 -1.66 3.58 3.28
N ALA A 114 -1.48 2.41 3.86
CA ALA A 114 -0.53 1.43 3.35
C ALA A 114 -1.02 -0.01 3.56
N PRO A 115 -0.77 -0.94 2.62
CA PRO A 115 -0.91 -2.36 2.88
C PRO A 115 0.17 -2.83 3.86
N LEU A 116 -0.25 -3.54 4.91
CA LEU A 116 0.64 -4.21 5.86
C LEU A 116 0.64 -5.72 5.56
N ASP A 117 1.78 -6.24 5.14
CA ASP A 117 2.04 -7.64 4.79
C ASP A 117 1.67 -8.55 5.97
N SER A 118 0.87 -9.59 5.70
CA SER A 118 0.61 -10.67 6.63
C SER A 118 1.16 -12.00 6.09
N PRO A 119 1.58 -12.93 6.97
CA PRO A 119 2.15 -14.22 6.56
C PRO A 119 1.26 -15.09 5.66
N PHE A 120 -0.02 -14.74 5.49
CA PHE A 120 -1.02 -15.52 4.78
C PHE A 120 -1.45 -14.91 3.45
N GLN A 121 -0.67 -13.95 2.90
CA GLN A 121 -0.98 -13.29 1.62
C GLN A 121 -2.39 -12.70 1.60
N CYS A 122 -2.78 -12.09 2.72
CA CYS A 122 -3.98 -11.29 2.87
C CYS A 122 -3.54 -10.08 3.66
N ASP A 123 -3.13 -9.03 2.95
CA ASP A 123 -2.58 -7.84 3.59
C ASP A 123 -3.71 -7.04 4.22
N GLY A 124 -3.40 -6.44 5.35
CA GLY A 124 -4.33 -5.50 5.99
C GLY A 124 -4.05 -4.09 5.50
N LEU A 125 -5.02 -3.44 4.84
CA LEU A 125 -4.91 -2.02 4.52
C LEU A 125 -5.04 -1.21 5.80
N VAL A 126 -3.95 -0.58 6.24
CA VAL A 126 -3.93 0.26 7.44
C VAL A 126 -4.14 1.72 7.10
N ARG A 127 -4.92 2.42 7.93
CA ARG A 127 -5.05 3.87 7.90
C ARG A 127 -4.59 4.44 9.23
N LEU A 128 -3.40 5.02 9.25
CA LEU A 128 -2.78 5.62 10.45
C LEU A 128 -2.82 7.15 10.38
N VAL A 129 -2.92 7.79 11.54
CA VAL A 129 -2.87 9.25 11.69
C VAL A 129 -1.65 9.59 12.56
N ALA A 130 -0.78 10.48 12.07
CA ALA A 130 0.40 10.94 12.78
C ALA A 130 0.05 11.94 13.88
N ASP A 131 0.72 11.84 15.03
CA ASP A 131 0.57 12.79 16.14
C ASP A 131 1.52 14.00 16.04
N GLY A 132 2.49 13.96 15.12
CA GLY A 132 3.53 14.97 14.96
C GLY A 132 4.74 14.79 15.88
N GLY A 133 4.75 13.77 16.73
CA GLY A 133 5.83 13.40 17.65
C GLY A 133 6.52 12.09 17.26
N GLY A 134 6.50 11.73 15.97
CA GLY A 134 7.11 10.50 15.46
C GLY A 134 6.28 9.24 15.70
N ARG A 135 4.99 9.38 16.07
CA ARG A 135 4.09 8.22 16.19
C ARG A 135 2.90 8.39 15.26
N ALA A 136 2.37 7.26 14.81
CA ALA A 136 1.09 7.20 14.14
C ALA A 136 0.25 6.06 14.69
N SER A 137 -1.07 6.24 14.75
CA SER A 137 -2.00 5.23 15.24
C SER A 137 -3.27 5.22 14.41
N GLY A 138 -3.97 4.07 14.38
CA GLY A 138 -5.13 3.92 13.53
C GLY A 138 -5.66 2.50 13.50
N ARG A 139 -6.29 2.14 12.37
CA ARG A 139 -7.02 0.88 12.22
C ARG A 139 -6.80 0.26 10.84
N PHE A 140 -7.08 -1.03 10.74
CA PHE A 140 -7.31 -1.68 9.46
C PHE A 140 -8.64 -1.20 8.86
N VAL A 141 -8.68 -1.03 7.54
CA VAL A 141 -9.85 -0.53 6.80
C VAL A 141 -10.29 -1.47 5.68
N GLY A 142 -9.56 -2.56 5.43
CA GLY A 142 -9.91 -3.60 4.47
C GLY A 142 -8.82 -4.64 4.29
N ALA A 143 -9.16 -5.74 3.64
CA ALA A 143 -8.20 -6.73 3.12
C ALA A 143 -7.80 -6.32 1.69
N VAL A 144 -6.52 -6.43 1.37
CA VAL A 144 -5.94 -6.11 0.06
C VAL A 144 -4.77 -7.06 -0.23
N ASP A 145 -4.37 -7.17 -1.49
CA ASP A 145 -3.18 -7.91 -1.88
C ASP A 145 -2.28 -7.01 -2.72
N PHE A 146 -1.08 -6.74 -2.21
CA PHE A 146 -0.09 -5.91 -2.90
C PHE A 146 1.27 -6.60 -2.94
N MET A 147 2.09 -6.21 -3.92
CA MET A 147 3.47 -6.66 -3.99
C MET A 147 4.28 -6.07 -2.83
N PRO A 148 5.16 -6.86 -2.17
CA PRO A 148 6.03 -6.31 -1.14
C PRO A 148 7.03 -5.31 -1.70
N VAL A 149 7.29 -4.25 -0.94
CA VAL A 149 8.38 -3.30 -1.22
C VAL A 149 9.70 -4.05 -1.33
N ARG A 150 10.54 -3.62 -2.28
CA ARG A 150 11.72 -4.40 -2.71
C ARG A 150 12.68 -4.71 -1.56
N GLY A 151 12.88 -3.78 -0.62
CA GLY A 151 13.77 -3.98 0.54
C GLY A 151 13.24 -4.94 1.61
N GLN A 152 11.93 -5.23 1.61
CA GLN A 152 11.30 -6.14 2.57
C GLN A 152 10.86 -7.48 1.97
N ARG A 153 11.21 -7.75 0.71
CA ARG A 153 10.96 -9.03 0.05
C ARG A 153 11.79 -10.12 0.74
N VAL A 154 11.11 -11.09 1.32
CA VAL A 154 11.78 -12.31 1.78
C VAL A 154 11.96 -13.20 0.58
N HIS A 155 13.20 -13.33 0.09
CA HIS A 155 13.52 -14.37 -0.87
C HIS A 155 13.64 -15.69 -0.12
N ARG A 156 12.54 -16.44 -0.03
CA ARG A 156 12.64 -17.85 0.34
C ARG A 156 12.67 -18.65 -0.95
N SER A 157 13.75 -19.40 -1.16
CA SER A 157 13.71 -20.39 -2.23
C SER A 157 12.67 -21.44 -1.86
N TYR A 158 11.91 -21.91 -2.83
CA TYR A 158 10.98 -23.01 -2.59
C TYR A 158 11.67 -24.30 -2.12
N ALA A 159 12.98 -24.43 -2.34
CA ALA A 159 13.80 -25.47 -1.74
C ALA A 159 13.94 -25.34 -0.21
N GLU A 160 13.98 -24.13 0.34
CA GLU A 160 14.15 -23.87 1.78
C GLU A 160 12.83 -23.92 2.56
N VAL A 161 11.70 -23.58 1.94
CA VAL A 161 10.38 -23.65 2.60
C VAL A 161 9.82 -25.07 2.59
N GLY A 162 10.46 -25.97 1.83
CA GLY A 162 9.85 -27.22 1.39
C GLY A 162 8.67 -26.89 0.50
N TRP A 163 8.87 -26.93 -0.83
CA TRP A 163 7.75 -27.28 -1.68
C TRP A 163 7.16 -28.56 -1.08
N PRO A 164 5.83 -28.72 -0.95
CA PRO A 164 5.31 -30.05 -0.69
C PRO A 164 6.03 -31.00 -1.65
N VAL A 165 6.51 -32.14 -1.21
CA VAL A 165 6.88 -33.16 -2.20
C VAL A 165 5.54 -33.67 -2.65
N TRP A 166 4.98 -33.00 -3.66
CA TRP A 166 3.63 -33.27 -4.14
C TRP A 166 3.67 -34.71 -4.62
N ALA A 167 3.02 -35.65 -3.91
CA ALA A 167 2.68 -36.94 -4.49
C ALA A 167 2.03 -36.65 -5.85
N ASP A 168 2.26 -37.47 -6.88
CA ASP A 168 1.70 -37.22 -8.21
C ASP A 168 0.21 -36.90 -8.09
N TYR A 169 -0.13 -35.62 -8.30
CA TYR A 169 -1.50 -35.14 -8.17
C TYR A 169 -2.15 -35.27 -9.53
N HIS A 170 -3.13 -36.16 -9.60
CA HIS A 170 -3.99 -36.26 -10.75
C HIS A 170 -5.17 -35.31 -10.56
N ILE A 171 -5.15 -34.22 -11.34
CA ILE A 171 -6.25 -33.28 -11.42
C ILE A 171 -7.13 -33.70 -12.61
N THR A 172 -8.38 -34.06 -12.33
CA THR A 172 -9.38 -34.28 -13.37
C THR A 172 -10.41 -33.17 -13.29
N VAL A 173 -10.70 -32.54 -14.43
CA VAL A 173 -11.71 -31.48 -14.56
C VAL A 173 -12.87 -32.02 -15.39
N ASP A 174 -14.09 -31.97 -14.86
CA ASP A 174 -15.30 -32.31 -15.60
C ASP A 174 -16.53 -31.54 -15.09
N GLN A 175 -17.42 -31.14 -16.01
CA GLN A 175 -18.66 -30.40 -15.79
C GLN A 175 -18.62 -29.31 -14.70
N GLY A 176 -17.57 -28.48 -14.71
CA GLY A 176 -17.43 -27.35 -13.79
C GLY A 176 -16.91 -27.70 -12.40
N TRP A 177 -16.46 -28.95 -12.18
CA TRP A 177 -15.84 -29.39 -10.95
C TRP A 177 -14.42 -29.90 -11.22
N GLN A 178 -13.57 -29.74 -10.21
CA GLN A 178 -12.23 -30.32 -10.18
C GLN A 178 -12.15 -31.36 -9.07
N ARG A 179 -11.60 -32.53 -9.38
CA ARG A 179 -11.22 -33.54 -8.40
C ARG A 179 -9.71 -33.67 -8.42
N VAL A 180 -9.10 -33.49 -7.24
CA VAL A 180 -7.68 -33.63 -7.01
C VAL A 180 -7.45 -34.94 -6.25
N ARG A 181 -6.68 -35.87 -6.81
CA ARG A 181 -6.28 -37.11 -6.14
C ARG A 181 -4.76 -37.15 -6.04
N THR A 182 -4.24 -37.66 -4.93
CA THR A 182 -2.84 -38.11 -4.84
C THR A 182 -2.79 -39.60 -5.15
N ASP A 183 -1.71 -40.05 -5.77
CA ASP A 183 -1.36 -41.46 -5.71
C ASP A 183 -1.17 -41.85 -4.24
N GLY A 184 -2.02 -42.74 -3.73
CA GLY A 184 -2.02 -43.10 -2.33
C GLY A 184 -0.70 -43.75 -1.94
N SER A 185 0.07 -43.12 -1.05
CA SER A 185 1.12 -43.81 -0.31
C SER A 185 0.45 -44.76 0.68
N GLY A 186 0.32 -46.03 0.31
CA GLY A 186 0.16 -47.09 1.29
C GLY A 186 1.44 -47.18 2.12
N THR A 187 1.38 -46.68 3.34
CA THR A 187 2.05 -47.20 4.55
C THR A 187 1.30 -46.69 5.76
#